data_AF-A0A533VGQ2-F1
#
_entry.id   AF-A0A533VGQ2-F1
#
_cell.length_a   1.000
_cell.length_b   1.000
_cell.length_c   1.000
_cell.angle_alpha   90.00
_cell.angle_beta   90.00
_cell.angle_gamma   90.00
#
_symmetry.space_group_name_H-M   'P 1'
#
loop_
_entity.id
_entity.type
_entity.pdbx_description
1 polymer ?
#
loop_
_entity_poly.entity_id
_entity_poly.type
_entity_poly.pdbx_seq_one_letter_code
_entity_poly.pdbx_strand_id
1 'polypeptide(L)'
;MKQKNAHIAIFDTFKTKKNKFTGEAKRQRGIIIHLALEKNPELRTRTSIAHAIARNNGILWQNIYSGIFKDLDEVLIPSGVVKEGGRLPLRRGPKALQLEGVPFYGLTETGILVASSIEELGNIRIKVLESYFNTMNINTSGNDVMKKSILLLLKTIPSFVIKIISAYIYAYTTGEIDTITPITIEKFRSILKEHISIEKEFIESYDGLSQNQKGLLKDFFKIIS
;
A
#
# COMPACT_ATOMS: atom_id res chain seq x y z
N MET A 1 -12.40 -7.29 24.57
CA MET A 1 -12.34 -5.91 24.04
C MET A 1 -12.03 -6.00 22.55
N LYS A 2 -12.87 -5.48 21.65
CA LYS A 2 -12.48 -5.38 20.23
C LYS A 2 -11.23 -4.51 20.16
N GLN A 3 -10.09 -5.07 19.74
CA GLN A 3 -8.92 -4.27 19.42
C GLN A 3 -9.36 -3.26 18.36
N LYS A 4 -9.34 -1.98 18.73
CA LYS A 4 -9.55 -0.90 17.77
C LYS A 4 -8.39 -1.04 16.78
N ASN A 5 -8.68 -1.33 15.51
CA ASN A 5 -7.66 -1.42 14.47
C ASN A 5 -6.80 -0.15 14.53
N ALA A 6 -5.49 -0.31 14.63
CA ALA A 6 -4.57 0.81 14.74
C ALA A 6 -4.65 1.63 13.44
N HIS A 7 -5.02 2.91 13.55
CA HIS A 7 -5.07 3.85 12.42
C HIS A 7 -3.71 3.92 11.73
N ILE A 8 -3.68 3.66 10.42
CA ILE A 8 -2.46 3.73 9.62
C ILE A 8 -2.40 5.11 8.98
N ALA A 9 -1.40 5.91 9.35
CA ALA A 9 -1.26 7.30 8.98
C ALA A 9 -0.73 7.53 7.56
N ILE A 10 -0.59 6.52 6.70
CA ILE A 10 0.11 6.65 5.40
C ILE A 10 -0.49 7.71 4.46
N PHE A 11 -1.76 8.09 4.64
CA PHE A 11 -2.42 9.16 3.88
C PHE A 11 -2.60 10.46 4.68
N ASP A 12 -2.15 10.50 5.94
CA ASP A 12 -2.39 11.65 6.82
C ASP A 12 -1.56 12.85 6.39
N THR A 13 -2.25 13.98 6.25
CA THR A 13 -1.67 15.27 5.91
C THR A 13 -1.92 16.29 7.01
N PHE A 14 -1.14 17.36 7.04
CA PHE A 14 -1.38 18.43 8.00
C PHE A 14 -2.72 19.12 7.70
N LYS A 15 -3.52 19.37 8.75
CA LYS A 15 -4.79 20.12 8.63
C LYS A 15 -4.63 21.47 7.92
N THR A 16 -3.52 22.15 8.19
CA THR A 16 -3.18 23.47 7.62
C THR A 16 -2.48 23.38 6.26
N LYS A 17 -1.96 22.21 5.87
CA LYS A 17 -1.24 21.96 4.61
C LYS A 17 -1.60 20.58 4.08
N LYS A 18 -2.79 20.47 3.46
CA LYS A 18 -3.36 19.21 2.93
C LYS A 18 -2.50 18.53 1.87
N ASN A 19 -1.52 19.23 1.30
CA ASN A 19 -0.55 18.69 0.34
C ASN A 19 0.75 18.18 0.99
N LYS A 20 0.86 18.19 2.33
CA LYS A 20 2.06 17.73 3.04
C LYS A 20 1.70 16.63 4.04
N PHE A 21 2.30 15.47 3.84
CA PHE A 21 2.22 14.35 4.78
C PHE A 21 2.76 14.73 6.16
N THR A 22 2.12 14.21 7.21
CA THR A 22 2.58 14.34 8.59
C THR A 22 3.93 13.62 8.78
N GLY A 23 4.62 13.90 9.89
CA GLY A 23 5.85 13.18 10.21
C GLY A 23 5.63 11.69 10.41
N GLU A 24 4.50 11.30 11.00
CA GLU A 24 4.09 9.91 11.19
C GLU A 24 3.79 9.21 9.86
N ALA A 25 3.01 9.86 8.99
CA ALA A 25 2.74 9.38 7.63
C ALA A 25 4.04 9.08 6.87
N LYS A 26 4.99 10.04 6.89
CA LYS A 26 6.29 9.88 6.22
C LYS A 26 7.12 8.73 6.79
N ARG A 27 7.13 8.55 8.11
CA ARG A 27 7.85 7.43 8.75
C ARG A 27 7.22 6.09 8.40
N GLN A 28 5.91 5.94 8.54
CA GLN A 28 5.20 4.70 8.18
C GLN A 28 5.39 4.35 6.70
N ARG A 29 5.25 5.33 5.81
CA ARG A 29 5.56 5.15 4.37
C ARG A 29 7.01 4.70 4.18
N GLY A 30 7.97 5.36 4.83
CA GLY A 30 9.38 5.01 4.78
C GLY A 30 9.66 3.56 5.21
N ILE A 31 9.01 3.08 6.28
CA ILE A 31 9.11 1.69 6.74
C ILE A 31 8.57 0.74 5.65
N ILE A 32 7.37 1.01 5.14
CA ILE A 32 6.71 0.15 4.15
C ILE A 32 7.50 0.11 2.84
N ILE A 33 7.99 1.26 2.36
CA ILE A 33 8.86 1.36 1.17
C ILE A 33 10.12 0.52 1.37
N HIS A 34 10.80 0.69 2.50
CA HIS A 34 12.04 -0.05 2.80
C HIS A 34 11.79 -1.56 2.80
N LEU A 35 10.72 -2.02 3.45
CA LEU A 35 10.36 -3.44 3.50
C LEU A 35 9.86 -4.00 2.16
N ALA A 36 9.30 -3.16 1.28
CA ALA A 36 8.89 -3.56 -0.07
C ALA A 36 10.10 -3.78 -1.01
N LEU A 37 11.19 -3.04 -0.79
CA LEU A 37 12.37 -3.06 -1.65
C LEU A 37 13.47 -4.00 -1.14
N GLU A 38 13.68 -4.02 0.18
CA GLU A 38 14.76 -4.78 0.80
C GLU A 38 14.38 -6.25 0.99
N LYS A 39 15.28 -7.15 0.60
CA LYS A 39 15.09 -8.60 0.75
C LYS A 39 16.03 -9.21 1.78
N ASN A 40 17.17 -8.58 2.06
CA ASN A 40 18.14 -9.05 3.03
C ASN A 40 17.58 -8.91 4.46
N PRO A 41 17.43 -10.02 5.22
CA PRO A 41 17.02 -9.99 6.62
C PRO A 41 17.84 -9.04 7.51
N GLU A 42 19.16 -8.93 7.30
CA GLU A 42 20.05 -8.07 8.10
C GLU A 42 19.73 -6.58 7.94
N LEU A 43 19.19 -6.20 6.79
CA LEU A 43 18.80 -4.82 6.48
C LEU A 43 17.34 -4.52 6.86
N ARG A 44 16.62 -5.49 7.43
CA ARG A 44 15.21 -5.35 7.83
C ARG A 44 14.98 -5.45 9.34
N THR A 45 16.02 -5.20 10.14
CA THR A 45 15.88 -5.01 11.60
C THR A 45 15.38 -3.59 11.89
N ARG A 46 14.82 -3.34 13.08
CA ARG A 46 14.36 -1.98 13.48
C ARG A 46 15.46 -0.94 13.30
N THR A 47 16.67 -1.28 13.72
CA THR A 47 17.86 -0.42 13.63
C THR A 47 18.25 -0.16 12.18
N SER A 48 18.32 -1.19 11.34
CA SER A 48 18.66 -1.03 9.92
C SER A 48 17.63 -0.18 9.18
N ILE A 49 16.34 -0.36 9.47
CA ILE A 49 15.24 0.45 8.91
C ILE A 49 15.41 1.92 9.33
N ALA A 50 15.65 2.19 10.62
CA ALA A 50 15.88 3.55 11.10
C ALA A 50 17.08 4.22 10.42
N HIS A 51 18.19 3.50 10.24
CA HIS A 51 19.36 4.01 9.51
C HIS A 51 19.04 4.33 8.05
N ALA A 52 18.33 3.44 7.35
CA ALA A 52 17.98 3.62 5.95
C ALA A 52 17.08 4.86 5.76
N ILE A 53 16.03 4.99 6.57
CA ILE A 53 15.11 6.13 6.51
C ILE A 53 15.82 7.43 6.89
N ALA A 54 16.64 7.42 7.94
CA ALA A 54 17.38 8.60 8.37
C ALA A 54 18.35 9.10 7.30
N ARG A 55 19.10 8.18 6.67
CA ARG A 55 20.00 8.48 5.54
C ARG A 55 19.25 9.09 4.37
N ASN A 56 18.11 8.52 3.98
CA ASN A 56 17.31 9.02 2.86
C ASN A 56 16.72 10.41 3.10
N ASN A 57 16.55 10.80 4.37
CA ASN A 57 15.99 12.10 4.76
C ASN A 57 17.05 13.11 5.25
N GLY A 58 18.35 12.76 5.24
CA GLY A 58 19.42 13.65 5.68
C GLY A 58 19.36 14.01 7.18
N ILE A 59 18.89 13.09 8.03
CA ILE A 59 18.75 13.30 9.48
C ILE A 59 19.51 12.23 10.28
N LEU A 60 19.74 12.49 11.57
CA LEU A 60 20.33 11.50 12.48
C LEU A 60 19.30 10.42 12.84
N TRP A 61 19.72 9.15 12.78
CA TRP A 61 18.83 8.02 13.02
C TRP A 61 18.29 7.98 14.46
N GLN A 62 19.07 8.48 15.43
CA GLN A 62 18.66 8.62 16.82
C GLN A 62 17.41 9.49 16.97
N ASN A 63 17.22 10.46 16.09
CA ASN A 63 16.09 11.40 16.14
C ASN A 63 14.77 10.76 15.68
N ILE A 64 14.83 9.65 14.93
CA ILE A 64 13.63 8.97 14.44
C ILE A 64 13.46 7.56 15.00
N TYR A 65 14.47 7.01 15.67
CA TYR A 65 14.47 5.62 16.13
C TYR A 65 13.25 5.28 17.00
N SER A 66 12.92 6.11 17.98
CA SER A 66 11.74 5.93 18.84
C SER A 66 10.43 6.00 18.04
N GLY A 67 10.34 6.90 17.06
CA GLY A 67 9.21 7.02 16.16
C GLY A 67 9.04 5.77 15.28
N ILE A 68 10.14 5.24 14.72
CA ILE A 68 10.13 4.00 13.94
C ILE A 68 9.72 2.81 14.79
N PHE A 69 10.24 2.70 16.02
CA PHE A 69 9.86 1.64 16.96
C PHE A 69 8.35 1.68 17.25
N LYS A 70 7.84 2.86 17.61
CA LYS A 70 6.42 3.08 17.87
C LYS A 70 5.55 2.72 16.67
N ASP A 71 5.89 3.27 15.50
CA ASP A 71 5.13 3.03 14.26
C ASP A 71 5.12 1.54 13.89
N LEU A 72 6.23 0.82 14.11
CA LEU A 72 6.30 -0.61 13.81
C LEU A 72 5.48 -1.45 14.80
N ASP A 73 5.73 -1.29 16.10
CA ASP A 73 5.23 -2.20 17.14
C ASP A 73 3.81 -1.86 17.58
N GLU A 74 3.42 -0.59 17.56
CA GLU A 74 2.10 -0.14 18.03
C GLU A 74 1.10 0.08 16.88
N VAL A 75 1.58 0.22 15.63
CA VAL A 75 0.70 0.53 14.48
C VAL A 75 0.79 -0.53 13.37
N LEU A 76 1.95 -0.71 12.75
CA LEU A 76 2.07 -1.50 11.52
C LEU A 76 1.98 -3.02 11.77
N ILE A 77 2.51 -3.52 12.88
CA ILE A 77 2.35 -4.93 13.26
C ILE A 77 0.92 -5.21 13.74
N PRO A 78 0.32 -4.42 14.66
CA PRO A 78 -1.06 -4.66 15.10
C PRO A 78 -2.11 -4.53 13.98
N SER A 79 -1.88 -3.65 13.00
CA SER A 79 -2.72 -3.55 11.80
C SER A 79 -2.46 -4.65 10.77
N GLY A 80 -1.53 -5.57 11.05
CA GLY A 80 -1.23 -6.67 10.14
C GLY A 80 -0.58 -6.22 8.83
N VAL A 81 -0.07 -4.99 8.70
CA VAL A 81 0.70 -4.52 7.53
C VAL A 81 2.09 -5.13 7.52
N VAL A 82 2.70 -5.23 8.70
CA VAL A 82 4.05 -5.77 8.92
C VAL A 82 3.98 -7.01 9.81
N LYS A 83 4.87 -7.96 9.59
CA LYS A 83 5.09 -9.10 10.49
C LYS A 83 6.57 -9.30 10.78
N GLU A 84 6.86 -9.94 11.92
CA GLU A 84 8.18 -10.52 12.15
C GLU A 84 8.40 -11.67 11.15
N GLY A 85 9.47 -11.60 10.37
CA GLY A 85 9.84 -12.61 9.36
C GLY A 85 10.74 -13.70 9.91
N GLY A 86 11.25 -13.54 11.13
CA GLY A 86 12.19 -14.42 11.80
C GLY A 86 13.21 -13.62 12.60
N ARG A 87 14.23 -14.31 13.12
CA ARG A 87 15.26 -13.72 13.95
C ARG A 87 16.66 -14.09 13.48
N LEU A 88 17.55 -13.10 13.51
CA LEU A 88 18.96 -13.24 13.18
C LEU A 88 19.74 -13.70 14.41
N PRO A 89 20.67 -14.65 14.26
CA PRO A 89 21.50 -15.10 15.37
C PRO A 89 22.42 -13.97 15.83
N LEU A 90 22.45 -13.72 17.14
CA LEU A 90 23.37 -12.76 17.74
C LEU A 90 24.73 -13.43 17.96
N ARG A 91 25.76 -12.96 17.25
CA ARG A 91 27.11 -13.54 17.32
C ARG A 91 27.92 -13.09 18.54
N ARG A 92 27.47 -12.04 19.26
CA ARG A 92 28.15 -11.45 20.43
C ARG A 92 27.12 -10.91 21.44
N GLY A 93 27.49 -10.80 22.72
CA GLY A 93 26.65 -10.26 23.80
C GLY A 93 26.18 -11.31 24.83
N PRO A 94 25.27 -10.96 25.75
CA PRO A 94 24.74 -11.90 26.76
C PRO A 94 24.09 -13.15 26.15
N LYS A 95 24.35 -14.34 26.70
CA LYS A 95 23.83 -15.62 26.18
C LYS A 95 22.30 -15.65 26.04
N ALA A 96 21.56 -15.02 26.95
CA ALA A 96 20.10 -14.92 26.88
C ALA A 96 19.64 -14.19 25.60
N LEU A 97 20.27 -13.06 25.27
CA LEU A 97 19.99 -12.32 24.04
C LEU A 97 20.47 -13.09 22.80
N GLN A 98 21.57 -13.85 22.92
CA GLN A 98 22.03 -14.71 21.83
C GLN A 98 21.00 -15.78 21.44
N LEU A 99 20.31 -16.36 22.42
CA LEU A 99 19.25 -17.34 22.21
C LEU A 99 18.00 -16.71 21.60
N GLU A 100 17.69 -15.46 21.95
CA GLU A 100 16.52 -14.75 21.41
C GLU A 100 16.74 -14.24 19.99
N GLY A 101 17.95 -13.80 19.62
CA GLY A 101 18.25 -13.22 18.30
C GLY A 101 17.63 -11.84 18.05
N VAL A 102 17.99 -11.20 16.92
CA VAL A 102 17.42 -9.90 16.52
C VAL A 102 16.29 -10.11 15.51
N PRO A 103 15.06 -9.62 15.79
CA PRO A 103 13.97 -9.75 14.84
C PRO A 103 14.21 -8.92 13.58
N PHE A 104 13.82 -9.49 12.44
CA PHE A 104 13.69 -8.78 11.18
C PHE A 104 12.25 -8.84 10.68
N TYR A 105 11.87 -7.86 9.87
CA TYR A 105 10.48 -7.64 9.48
C TYR A 105 10.26 -7.82 7.99
N GLY A 106 9.00 -8.04 7.63
CA GLY A 106 8.56 -8.08 6.24
C GLY A 106 7.10 -7.65 6.12
N LEU A 107 6.69 -7.30 4.91
CA LEU A 107 5.30 -7.02 4.61
C LEU A 107 4.48 -8.32 4.62
N THR A 108 3.25 -8.22 5.11
CA THR A 108 2.21 -9.23 4.90
C THR A 108 1.56 -9.02 3.52
N GLU A 109 0.58 -9.85 3.16
CA GLU A 109 -0.28 -9.56 1.98
C GLU A 109 -0.99 -8.21 2.09
N THR A 110 -1.50 -7.88 3.28
CA THR A 110 -2.05 -6.56 3.59
C THR A 110 -1.00 -5.48 3.34
N GLY A 111 0.23 -5.66 3.82
CA GLY A 111 1.30 -4.69 3.63
C GLY A 111 1.76 -4.53 2.19
N ILE A 112 1.75 -5.60 1.40
CA ILE A 112 2.01 -5.56 -0.04
C ILE A 112 0.96 -4.70 -0.74
N LEU A 113 -0.33 -4.87 -0.39
CA LEU A 113 -1.40 -4.07 -0.94
C LEU A 113 -1.26 -2.60 -0.50
N VAL A 114 -1.01 -2.32 0.79
CA VAL A 114 -0.75 -0.95 1.29
C VAL A 114 0.45 -0.31 0.59
N ALA A 115 1.55 -1.04 0.36
CA ALA A 115 2.71 -0.52 -0.35
C ALA A 115 2.35 -0.05 -1.77
N SER A 116 1.38 -0.71 -2.43
CA SER A 116 0.96 -0.32 -3.77
C SER A 116 0.27 1.05 -3.88
N SER A 117 -0.17 1.66 -2.77
CA SER A 117 -0.70 3.03 -2.77
C SER A 117 0.35 4.11 -2.46
N ILE A 118 1.60 3.73 -2.19
CA ILE A 118 2.67 4.67 -1.80
C ILE A 118 3.40 5.19 -3.03
N GLU A 119 3.14 6.45 -3.40
CA GLU A 119 3.64 7.06 -4.65
C GLU A 119 5.16 7.07 -4.81
N GLU A 120 5.90 7.14 -3.71
CA GLU A 120 7.36 7.14 -3.67
C GLU A 120 7.96 5.82 -4.19
N LEU A 121 7.20 4.73 -4.30
CA LEU A 121 7.62 3.49 -4.97
C LEU A 121 7.57 3.58 -6.50
N GLY A 122 7.00 4.64 -7.07
CA GLY A 122 6.92 4.85 -8.51
C GLY A 122 6.25 3.67 -9.23
N ASN A 123 6.90 3.19 -10.30
CA ASN A 123 6.41 2.07 -11.13
C ASN A 123 6.49 0.71 -10.44
N ILE A 124 7.23 0.58 -9.33
CA ILE A 124 7.31 -0.68 -8.58
C ILE A 124 5.94 -1.07 -8.05
N ARG A 125 5.08 -0.09 -7.73
CA ARG A 125 3.68 -0.31 -7.32
C ARG A 125 2.90 -1.18 -8.30
N ILE A 126 3.10 -0.99 -9.61
CA ILE A 126 2.41 -1.75 -10.65
C ILE A 126 2.84 -3.21 -10.59
N LYS A 127 4.15 -3.47 -10.48
CA LYS A 127 4.71 -4.82 -10.36
C LYS A 127 4.25 -5.52 -9.09
N VAL A 128 4.17 -4.78 -7.98
CA VAL A 128 3.66 -5.27 -6.69
C VAL A 128 2.20 -5.71 -6.82
N LEU A 129 1.35 -4.88 -7.44
CA LEU A 129 -0.05 -5.22 -7.69
C LEU A 129 -0.20 -6.41 -8.63
N GLU A 130 0.53 -6.43 -9.73
CA GLU A 130 0.52 -7.53 -10.68
C GLU A 130 0.91 -8.85 -9.99
N SER A 131 1.97 -8.83 -9.17
CA SER A 131 2.37 -9.98 -8.37
C SER A 131 1.26 -10.44 -7.42
N TYR A 132 0.66 -9.52 -6.67
CA TYR A 132 -0.42 -9.83 -5.73
C TYR A 132 -1.62 -10.49 -6.42
N PHE A 133 -2.11 -9.90 -7.52
CA PHE A 133 -3.25 -10.45 -8.24
C PHE A 133 -2.92 -11.78 -8.93
N ASN A 134 -1.69 -11.98 -9.40
CA ASN A 134 -1.25 -13.26 -9.95
C ASN A 134 -1.27 -14.39 -8.92
N THR A 135 -0.88 -14.12 -7.67
CA THR A 135 -0.88 -15.11 -6.57
C THR A 135 -2.22 -15.24 -5.85
N MET A 136 -3.19 -14.38 -6.16
CA MET A 136 -4.52 -14.40 -5.54
C MET A 136 -5.23 -15.73 -5.81
N ASN A 137 -5.68 -16.39 -4.73
CA ASN A 137 -6.40 -17.66 -4.80
C ASN A 137 -7.85 -17.45 -5.26
N ILE A 138 -8.28 -18.22 -6.26
CA ILE A 138 -9.54 -18.02 -6.97
C ILE A 138 -10.52 -19.12 -6.54
N ASN A 139 -11.07 -18.98 -5.34
CA ASN A 139 -12.03 -19.97 -4.83
C ASN A 139 -13.46 -19.77 -5.36
N THR A 140 -13.72 -18.65 -6.06
CA THR A 140 -15.06 -18.26 -6.57
C THR A 140 -14.95 -17.71 -7.99
N SER A 141 -15.87 -18.10 -8.88
CA SER A 141 -15.87 -17.71 -10.31
C SER A 141 -15.83 -16.19 -10.54
N GLY A 142 -16.47 -15.39 -9.68
CA GLY A 142 -16.40 -13.94 -9.78
C GLY A 142 -14.98 -13.39 -9.59
N ASN A 143 -14.22 -13.92 -8.63
CA ASN A 143 -12.87 -13.43 -8.33
C ASN A 143 -11.91 -13.65 -9.52
N ASP A 144 -12.18 -14.63 -10.38
CA ASP A 144 -11.42 -14.84 -11.63
C ASP A 144 -11.60 -13.67 -12.61
N VAL A 145 -12.85 -13.27 -12.83
CA VAL A 145 -13.19 -12.15 -13.72
C VAL A 145 -12.57 -10.88 -13.20
N MET A 146 -12.73 -10.58 -11.90
CA MET A 146 -12.12 -9.41 -11.27
C MET A 146 -10.59 -9.42 -11.42
N LYS A 147 -9.93 -10.54 -11.15
CA LYS A 147 -8.48 -10.69 -11.32
C LYS A 147 -8.05 -10.42 -12.76
N LYS A 148 -8.69 -11.07 -13.75
CA LYS A 148 -8.39 -10.88 -15.17
C LYS A 148 -8.60 -9.43 -15.61
N SER A 149 -9.69 -8.81 -15.20
CA SER A 149 -9.98 -7.40 -15.50
C SER A 149 -8.96 -6.46 -14.88
N ILE A 150 -8.57 -6.65 -13.61
CA ILE A 150 -7.55 -5.81 -12.96
C ILE A 150 -6.19 -5.97 -13.65
N LEU A 151 -5.78 -7.21 -13.98
CA LEU A 151 -4.52 -7.46 -14.68
C LEU A 151 -4.51 -6.84 -16.08
N LEU A 152 -5.64 -6.84 -16.80
CA LEU A 152 -5.77 -6.13 -18.07
C LEU A 152 -5.64 -4.61 -17.87
N LEU A 153 -6.38 -4.05 -16.90
CA LEU A 153 -6.36 -2.62 -16.60
C LEU A 153 -4.99 -2.13 -16.12
N LEU A 154 -4.22 -2.95 -15.39
CA LEU A 154 -2.85 -2.62 -15.01
C LEU A 154 -1.94 -2.42 -16.23
N LYS A 155 -2.21 -3.13 -17.32
CA LYS A 155 -1.45 -3.03 -18.57
C LYS A 155 -1.90 -1.87 -19.44
N THR A 156 -3.20 -1.56 -19.46
CA THR A 156 -3.78 -0.57 -20.38
C THR A 156 -3.98 0.81 -19.75
N ILE A 157 -4.42 0.88 -18.50
CA ILE A 157 -4.75 2.12 -17.78
C ILE A 157 -4.26 2.02 -16.31
N PRO A 158 -2.95 1.87 -16.06
CA PRO A 158 -2.40 1.62 -14.72
C PRO A 158 -2.79 2.69 -13.69
N SER A 159 -2.87 3.95 -14.11
CA SER A 159 -3.27 5.06 -13.23
C SER A 159 -4.68 4.88 -12.66
N PHE A 160 -5.61 4.29 -13.44
CA PHE A 160 -6.95 3.98 -12.97
C PHE A 160 -6.93 2.89 -11.91
N VAL A 161 -6.15 1.82 -12.11
CA VAL A 161 -6.00 0.76 -11.12
C VAL A 161 -5.38 1.30 -9.83
N ILE A 162 -4.34 2.12 -9.93
CA ILE A 162 -3.72 2.76 -8.75
C ILE A 162 -4.75 3.62 -8.01
N LYS A 163 -5.58 4.39 -8.72
CA LYS A 163 -6.65 5.21 -8.12
C LYS A 163 -7.63 4.35 -7.30
N ILE A 164 -8.19 3.30 -7.90
CA ILE A 164 -9.20 2.47 -7.23
C ILE A 164 -8.60 1.67 -6.07
N ILE A 165 -7.38 1.15 -6.22
CA ILE A 165 -6.69 0.45 -5.14
C ILE A 165 -6.37 1.41 -3.99
N SER A 166 -5.95 2.64 -4.29
CA SER A 166 -5.68 3.65 -3.27
C SER A 166 -6.95 4.05 -2.51
N ALA A 167 -8.09 4.17 -3.19
CA ALA A 167 -9.38 4.41 -2.54
C ALA A 167 -9.78 3.26 -1.60
N TYR A 168 -9.58 2.01 -2.04
CA TYR A 168 -9.84 0.82 -1.23
C TYR A 168 -8.94 0.76 0.02
N ILE A 169 -7.66 1.08 -0.12
CA ILE A 169 -6.72 1.15 1.02
C ILE A 169 -7.03 2.34 1.92
N TYR A 170 -7.49 3.47 1.35
CA TYR A 170 -7.90 4.63 2.13
C TYR A 170 -9.05 4.28 3.08
N ALA A 171 -10.09 3.61 2.58
CA ALA A 171 -11.20 3.10 3.40
C ALA A 171 -10.73 2.19 4.56
N TYR A 172 -9.66 1.42 4.34
CA TYR A 172 -9.03 0.63 5.40
C TYR A 172 -8.31 1.49 6.43
N THR A 173 -7.50 2.45 5.99
CA THR A 173 -6.77 3.33 6.89
C THR A 173 -7.69 4.20 7.75
N THR A 174 -8.87 4.58 7.24
CA THR A 174 -9.86 5.38 7.97
C THR A 174 -10.82 4.54 8.83
N GLY A 175 -10.71 3.21 8.78
CA GLY A 175 -11.56 2.29 9.54
C GLY A 175 -12.98 2.11 8.98
N GLU A 176 -13.23 2.48 7.72
CA GLU A 176 -14.47 2.15 7.01
C GLU A 176 -14.57 0.64 6.74
N ILE A 177 -13.43 -0.03 6.54
CA ILE A 177 -13.31 -1.49 6.48
C ILE A 177 -12.22 -1.99 7.41
N ASP A 178 -12.45 -3.16 8.01
CA ASP A 178 -11.52 -3.74 8.98
C ASP A 178 -10.36 -4.51 8.34
N THR A 179 -10.55 -5.07 7.14
CA THR A 179 -9.50 -5.83 6.43
C THR A 179 -9.59 -5.67 4.92
N ILE A 180 -8.44 -5.53 4.28
CA ILE A 180 -8.30 -5.42 2.81
C ILE A 180 -7.92 -6.72 2.12
N THR A 181 -7.44 -7.72 2.87
CA THR A 181 -7.05 -9.04 2.36
C THR A 181 -7.85 -10.16 3.05
N PRO A 182 -8.26 -11.21 2.32
CA PRO A 182 -8.26 -11.28 0.85
C PRO A 182 -9.22 -10.24 0.24
N ILE A 183 -8.91 -9.78 -0.97
CA ILE A 183 -9.85 -8.96 -1.74
C ILE A 183 -11.00 -9.88 -2.20
N THR A 184 -12.23 -9.46 -1.99
CA THR A 184 -13.42 -10.12 -2.57
C THR A 184 -14.20 -9.11 -3.38
N ILE A 185 -14.97 -9.56 -4.37
CA ILE A 185 -15.82 -8.67 -5.17
C ILE A 185 -16.77 -7.87 -4.30
N GLU A 186 -17.34 -8.48 -3.26
CA GLU A 186 -18.33 -7.84 -2.40
C GLU A 186 -17.71 -6.65 -1.66
N LYS A 187 -16.53 -6.84 -1.05
CA LYS A 187 -15.78 -5.77 -0.37
C LYS A 187 -15.29 -4.71 -1.35
N PHE A 188 -14.77 -5.13 -2.49
CA PHE A 188 -14.21 -4.22 -3.48
C PHE A 188 -15.33 -3.34 -4.07
N ARG A 189 -16.49 -3.93 -4.36
CA ARG A 189 -17.68 -3.24 -4.86
C ARG A 189 -18.29 -2.33 -3.80
N SER A 190 -18.37 -2.74 -2.53
CA SER A 190 -18.99 -1.92 -1.48
C SER A 190 -18.29 -0.58 -1.29
N ILE A 191 -16.98 -0.54 -1.52
CA ILE A 191 -16.19 0.69 -1.45
C ILE A 191 -16.19 1.41 -2.79
N LEU A 192 -15.89 0.71 -3.89
CA LEU A 192 -15.54 1.39 -5.15
C LEU A 192 -16.73 1.80 -6.01
N LYS A 193 -17.95 1.30 -5.75
CA LYS A 193 -19.11 1.59 -6.59
C LYS A 193 -19.30 3.10 -6.85
N GLU A 194 -19.17 3.91 -5.82
CA GLU A 194 -19.33 5.36 -5.93
C GLU A 194 -18.07 6.06 -6.45
N HIS A 195 -16.89 5.42 -6.34
CA HIS A 195 -15.63 5.95 -6.86
C HIS A 195 -15.44 5.77 -8.37
N ILE A 196 -16.19 4.86 -9.00
CA ILE A 196 -16.06 4.50 -10.43
C ILE A 196 -17.34 4.79 -11.25
N SER A 197 -18.35 5.40 -10.64
CA SER A 197 -19.65 5.63 -11.29
C SER A 197 -19.52 6.48 -12.56
N ILE A 198 -18.71 7.54 -12.49
CA ILE A 198 -18.43 8.44 -13.62
C ILE A 198 -17.65 7.71 -14.73
N GLU A 199 -16.60 6.95 -14.38
CA GLU A 199 -15.84 6.18 -15.36
C GLU A 199 -16.70 5.12 -16.05
N LYS A 200 -17.60 4.48 -15.28
CA LYS A 200 -18.56 3.52 -15.82
C LYS A 200 -19.52 4.20 -16.80
N GLU A 201 -20.14 5.31 -16.41
CA GLU A 201 -21.03 6.10 -17.26
C GLU A 201 -20.34 6.53 -18.55
N PHE A 202 -19.08 6.96 -18.46
CA PHE A 202 -18.30 7.37 -19.61
C PHE A 202 -18.05 6.20 -20.57
N ILE A 203 -17.67 5.02 -20.07
CA ILE A 203 -17.46 3.82 -20.92
C ILE A 203 -18.76 3.41 -21.60
N GLU A 204 -19.86 3.28 -20.84
CA GLU A 204 -21.16 2.88 -21.36
C GLU A 204 -21.69 3.87 -22.41
N SER A 205 -21.47 5.18 -22.20
CA SER A 205 -21.87 6.21 -23.16
C SER A 205 -20.95 6.25 -24.38
N TYR A 206 -19.64 6.09 -24.19
CA TYR A 206 -18.65 6.19 -25.26
C TYR A 206 -18.86 5.10 -26.32
N ASP A 207 -19.27 3.89 -25.92
CA ASP A 207 -19.56 2.81 -26.86
C ASP A 207 -20.67 3.16 -27.85
N GLY A 208 -21.70 3.90 -27.42
CA GLY A 208 -22.82 4.35 -28.24
C GLY A 208 -22.52 5.52 -29.19
N LEU A 209 -21.35 6.17 -29.07
CA LEU A 209 -21.00 7.33 -29.89
C LEU A 209 -20.56 6.96 -31.31
N SER A 210 -20.94 7.79 -32.28
CA SER A 210 -20.39 7.75 -33.64
C SER A 210 -18.89 8.08 -33.65
N GLN A 211 -18.18 7.72 -34.74
CA GLN A 211 -16.74 7.99 -34.85
C GLN A 211 -16.40 9.49 -34.78
N ASN A 212 -17.26 10.35 -35.34
CA ASN A 212 -17.08 11.81 -35.28
C ASN A 212 -17.21 12.33 -33.83
N GLN A 213 -18.19 11.83 -33.08
CA GLN A 213 -18.36 12.20 -31.67
C GLN A 213 -17.21 11.68 -30.80
N LYS A 214 -16.72 10.45 -31.06
CA LYS A 214 -15.51 9.91 -30.41
C LYS A 214 -14.28 10.78 -30.69
N GLY A 215 -14.13 11.27 -31.92
CA GLY A 215 -13.08 12.23 -32.29
C GLY A 215 -13.17 13.52 -31.49
N LEU A 216 -14.35 14.14 -31.45
CA LEU A 216 -14.59 15.38 -30.71
C LEU A 216 -14.26 15.26 -29.22
N LEU A 217 -14.63 14.15 -28.57
CA LEU A 217 -14.28 13.91 -27.16
C LEU A 217 -12.78 13.74 -26.95
N LYS A 218 -12.09 13.02 -27.84
CA LYS A 218 -10.63 12.88 -27.75
C LYS A 218 -9.94 14.23 -27.87
N ASP A 219 -10.41 15.09 -28.77
CA ASP A 219 -9.84 16.41 -28.94
C ASP A 219 -10.13 17.33 -27.75
N PHE A 220 -11.32 17.24 -27.16
CA PHE A 220 -11.63 17.90 -25.88
C PHE A 220 -10.62 17.52 -24.79
N PHE A 221 -10.38 16.21 -24.56
CA PHE A 221 -9.41 15.77 -23.55
C PHE A 221 -7.98 16.23 -23.84
N LYS A 222 -7.53 16.21 -25.10
CA LYS A 222 -6.21 16.72 -25.48
C LYS A 222 -6.03 18.22 -25.19
N ILE A 223 -7.10 19.01 -25.24
CA ILE A 223 -7.06 20.45 -25.00
C ILE A 223 -6.92 20.75 -23.50
N ILE A 224 -7.50 19.92 -22.64
CA ILE A 224 -7.58 20.20 -21.20
C ILE A 224 -6.57 19.43 -20.34
N SER A 225 -5.90 18.40 -20.88
CA SER A 225 -4.88 17.60 -20.19
C SER A 225 -3.47 18.17 -20.37
#